data_AF-A0A3N5B219-F1
#
_entry.id   AF-A0A3N5B219-F1
#
_cell.length_a   1.000
_cell.length_b   1.000
_cell.length_c   1.000
_cell.angle_alpha   90.00
_cell.angle_beta   90.00
_cell.angle_gamma   90.00
#
_symmetry.space_group_name_H-M   'P 1'
#
loop_
_entity.id
_entity.type
_entity.pdbx_description
1 polymer ?
#
loop_
_entity_poly.entity_id
_entity_poly.type
_entity_poly.pdbx_seq_one_letter_code
_entity_poly.pdbx_strand_id
1 'polypeptide(L)'
;MALESGAGSWTVGQQEKQTILISRTLRSGQSVFYPGNVVIIGDVNPGAQVTATGDVIVVGALRGMVHAGAGGDEGAMVVAFRLEPTQLRIANHISRPPEGMIPAKQPEVARIKNGVVTIEAYVPGGERAGNAPRFALSPKGGQPEREEWRGASGEGQEDVLPGKFNGGEDKEWVKSLS
;
A
#
# COMPACT_ATOMS: atom_id res chain seq x y z
N MET A 1 -13.57 -13.97 -40.85
CA MET A 1 -14.44 -12.92 -40.29
C MET A 1 -14.17 -12.93 -38.79
N ALA A 2 -13.33 -12.00 -38.33
CA ALA A 2 -12.85 -11.97 -36.95
C ALA A 2 -13.94 -11.40 -36.04
N LEU A 3 -14.21 -12.08 -34.93
CA LEU A 3 -14.99 -11.55 -33.83
C LEU A 3 -14.03 -10.72 -32.99
N GLU A 4 -14.13 -9.40 -33.06
CA GLU A 4 -13.38 -8.48 -32.21
C GLU A 4 -13.93 -8.59 -30.78
N SER A 5 -13.21 -9.32 -29.92
CA SER A 5 -13.41 -9.27 -28.48
C SER A 5 -12.88 -7.92 -27.97
N GLY A 6 -13.79 -7.00 -27.67
CA GLY A 6 -13.50 -5.73 -27.00
C GLY A 6 -12.96 -5.96 -25.58
N ALA A 7 -11.72 -6.42 -25.46
CA ALA A 7 -10.96 -6.31 -24.24
C ALA A 7 -10.59 -4.83 -24.08
N GLY A 8 -11.28 -4.14 -23.18
CA GLY A 8 -11.03 -2.73 -22.88
C GLY A 8 -9.53 -2.47 -22.74
N SER A 9 -8.98 -1.60 -23.58
CA SER A 9 -7.61 -1.15 -23.45
C SER A 9 -7.53 -0.23 -22.22
N TRP A 10 -6.94 -0.76 -21.15
CA TRP A 10 -6.69 -0.03 -19.91
C TRP A 10 -5.34 0.69 -20.02
N THR A 11 -5.35 2.01 -20.10
CA THR A 11 -4.11 2.79 -20.09
C THR A 11 -3.69 3.02 -18.64
N VAL A 12 -2.68 2.28 -18.19
CA VAL A 12 -2.01 2.52 -16.90
C VAL A 12 -1.28 3.87 -17.01
N GLY A 13 -1.93 4.93 -16.55
CA GLY A 13 -1.39 6.29 -16.60
C GLY A 13 -0.39 6.57 -15.48
N GLN A 14 0.71 5.82 -15.40
CA GLN A 14 1.83 6.16 -14.51
C GLN A 14 3.15 5.73 -15.14
N GLN A 15 4.14 6.59 -15.03
CA GLN A 15 5.52 6.32 -15.41
C GLN A 15 5.95 4.97 -14.81
N GLU A 16 6.22 3.99 -15.67
CA GLU A 16 6.66 2.64 -15.30
C GLU A 16 7.98 2.74 -14.54
N LYS A 17 7.91 2.83 -13.21
CA LYS A 17 9.08 2.72 -12.35
C LYS A 17 9.36 1.24 -12.16
N GLN A 18 10.49 0.79 -12.68
CA GLN A 18 11.00 -0.55 -12.43
C GLN A 18 11.09 -0.80 -10.91
N THR A 19 11.01 -2.05 -10.49
CA THR A 19 11.00 -2.42 -9.07
C THR A 19 12.04 -3.51 -8.83
N ILE A 20 12.88 -3.34 -7.81
CA ILE A 20 13.73 -4.43 -7.32
C ILE A 20 13.13 -5.08 -6.09
N LEU A 21 13.29 -6.40 -6.03
CA LEU A 21 12.99 -7.19 -4.84
C LEU A 21 14.29 -7.63 -4.19
N ILE A 22 14.44 -7.32 -2.90
CA ILE A 22 15.56 -7.75 -2.07
C ILE A 22 15.03 -8.70 -1.02
N SER A 23 15.21 -10.00 -1.22
CA SER A 23 14.74 -11.04 -0.31
C SER A 23 15.74 -11.36 0.81
N ARG A 24 16.24 -10.32 1.47
CA ARG A 24 17.18 -10.43 2.60
C ARG A 24 17.17 -9.19 3.48
N THR A 25 17.54 -9.38 4.75
CA THR A 25 17.83 -8.28 5.68
C THR A 25 19.03 -7.46 5.21
N LEU A 26 18.90 -6.14 5.27
CA LEU A 26 20.01 -5.19 5.10
C LEU A 26 20.69 -4.93 6.45
N ARG A 27 22.00 -5.16 6.49
CA ARG A 27 22.82 -5.05 7.71
C ARG A 27 23.60 -3.74 7.73
N SER A 28 24.15 -3.39 8.89
CA SER A 28 24.99 -2.20 9.06
C SER A 28 26.08 -2.11 7.99
N GLY A 29 26.28 -0.93 7.43
CA GLY A 29 27.23 -0.65 6.36
C GLY A 29 26.71 -0.98 4.94
N GLN A 30 25.59 -1.69 4.80
CA GLN A 30 25.01 -1.98 3.49
C GLN A 30 24.18 -0.80 2.99
N SER A 31 24.37 -0.44 1.72
CA SER A 31 23.61 0.61 1.05
C SER A 31 22.97 0.07 -0.23
N VAL A 32 21.70 0.41 -0.43
CA VAL A 32 20.95 0.09 -1.65
C VAL A 32 20.57 1.41 -2.30
N PHE A 33 20.92 1.58 -3.57
CA PHE A 33 20.45 2.68 -4.41
C PHE A 33 19.73 2.10 -5.62
N TYR A 34 18.54 2.59 -5.93
CA TYR A 34 17.80 2.11 -7.09
C TYR A 34 16.95 3.21 -7.76
N PRO A 35 17.08 3.41 -9.09
CA PRO A 35 16.28 4.37 -9.85
C PRO A 35 14.86 3.82 -10.16
N GLY A 36 14.13 3.45 -9.12
CA GLY A 36 12.76 2.93 -9.21
C GLY A 36 12.19 2.68 -7.82
N ASN A 37 11.34 1.67 -7.68
CA ASN A 37 10.80 1.22 -6.39
C ASN A 37 11.68 0.12 -5.78
N VAL A 38 11.73 0.06 -4.45
CA VAL A 38 12.46 -0.97 -3.72
C VAL A 38 11.52 -1.71 -2.80
N VAL A 39 11.48 -3.04 -2.93
CA VAL A 39 10.79 -3.94 -2.00
C VAL A 39 11.83 -4.77 -1.27
N ILE A 40 11.78 -4.79 0.05
CA ILE A 40 12.67 -5.56 0.90
C ILE A 40 11.82 -6.55 1.69
N ILE A 41 12.09 -7.85 1.52
CA ILE A 41 11.52 -8.91 2.35
C ILE A 41 12.55 -9.24 3.42
N GLY A 42 12.41 -8.59 4.57
CA GLY A 42 13.37 -8.62 5.66
C GLY A 42 13.47 -7.28 6.37
N ASP A 43 14.42 -7.20 7.29
CA ASP A 43 14.66 -6.00 8.09
C ASP A 43 15.67 -5.07 7.41
N VAL A 44 15.61 -3.78 7.74
CA VAL A 44 16.65 -2.79 7.46
C VAL A 44 17.22 -2.36 8.79
N ASN A 45 18.38 -2.88 9.15
CA ASN A 45 18.97 -2.67 10.48
C ASN A 45 19.67 -1.30 10.60
N PRO A 46 19.95 -0.84 11.83
CA PRO A 46 20.74 0.37 12.04
C PRO A 46 22.06 0.32 11.27
N GLY A 47 22.43 1.44 10.65
CA GLY A 47 23.61 1.56 9.79
C GLY A 47 23.41 1.07 8.35
N ALA A 48 22.28 0.44 8.02
CA ALA A 48 21.89 0.18 6.63
C ALA A 48 21.20 1.41 6.00
N GLN A 49 21.31 1.56 4.69
CA GLN A 49 20.74 2.68 3.94
C GLN A 49 19.99 2.20 2.70
N VAL A 50 18.80 2.77 2.45
CA VAL A 50 17.99 2.48 1.26
C VAL A 50 17.59 3.78 0.60
N THR A 51 18.00 3.98 -0.65
CA THR A 51 17.65 5.14 -1.46
C THR A 51 16.96 4.70 -2.73
N ALA A 52 15.75 5.22 -2.96
CA ALA A 52 14.90 4.90 -4.10
C ALA A 52 14.33 6.18 -4.71
N THR A 53 14.27 6.25 -6.05
CA THR A 53 13.57 7.37 -6.73
C THR A 53 12.05 7.22 -6.75
N GLY A 54 11.54 6.04 -6.38
CA GLY A 54 10.13 5.74 -6.17
C GLY A 54 9.84 5.33 -4.73
N ASP A 55 8.93 4.38 -4.59
CA ASP A 55 8.45 3.89 -3.30
C ASP A 55 9.45 2.93 -2.64
N VAL A 56 9.43 2.88 -1.30
CA VAL A 56 10.18 1.88 -0.51
C VAL A 56 9.21 1.09 0.35
N ILE A 57 9.21 -0.24 0.21
CA ILE A 57 8.37 -1.15 0.97
C ILE A 57 9.27 -2.13 1.71
N VAL A 58 9.17 -2.15 3.03
CA VAL A 58 9.92 -3.05 3.91
C VAL A 58 8.94 -4.01 4.57
N VAL A 59 8.91 -5.25 4.13
CA VAL A 59 8.17 -6.33 4.78
C VAL A 59 8.98 -6.82 5.97
N GLY A 60 9.03 -5.99 7.01
CA GLY A 60 9.88 -6.16 8.20
C GLY A 60 10.01 -4.85 8.99
N ALA A 61 11.04 -4.79 9.84
CA ALA A 61 11.36 -3.60 10.61
C ALA A 61 12.37 -2.71 9.87
N LEU A 62 12.04 -1.43 9.74
CA LEU A 62 12.90 -0.40 9.19
C LEU A 62 13.53 0.40 10.34
N ARG A 63 14.79 0.12 10.66
CA ARG A 63 15.60 0.76 11.72
C ARG A 63 16.80 1.53 11.19
N GLY A 64 17.11 1.40 9.90
CA GLY A 64 18.17 2.14 9.22
C GLY A 64 17.71 3.49 8.67
N MET A 65 18.47 4.00 7.71
CA MET A 65 18.11 5.19 6.93
C MET A 65 17.30 4.78 5.69
N VAL A 66 16.25 5.53 5.40
CA VAL A 66 15.51 5.42 4.13
C VAL A 66 15.38 6.78 3.45
N HIS A 67 15.49 6.79 2.12
CA HIS A 67 15.18 7.93 1.25
C HIS A 67 14.34 7.45 0.07
N ALA A 68 13.03 7.64 0.17
CA ALA A 68 12.09 7.41 -0.94
C ALA A 68 11.91 8.68 -1.77
N GLY A 69 11.50 8.54 -3.03
CA GLY A 69 11.30 9.67 -3.92
C GLY A 69 12.56 10.52 -4.12
N ALA A 70 13.77 9.94 -4.03
CA ALA A 70 15.04 10.66 -4.07
C ALA A 70 15.26 11.50 -5.35
N GLY A 71 14.48 11.25 -6.41
CA GLY A 71 14.41 12.09 -7.60
C GLY A 71 13.50 13.32 -7.49
N GLY A 72 13.03 13.67 -6.28
CA GLY A 72 12.09 14.77 -6.04
C GLY A 72 10.61 14.39 -6.06
N ASP A 73 10.29 13.09 -6.01
CA ASP A 73 8.91 12.62 -6.03
C ASP A 73 8.28 12.71 -4.63
N GLU A 74 7.53 13.79 -4.38
CA GLU A 74 6.79 13.97 -3.13
C GLU A 74 5.60 13.01 -2.97
N GLY A 75 5.18 12.34 -4.04
CA GLY A 75 4.15 11.31 -4.02
C GLY A 75 4.65 9.95 -3.56
N ALA A 76 5.96 9.79 -3.36
CA ALA A 76 6.56 8.54 -2.89
C ALA A 76 6.17 8.23 -1.44
N MET A 77 6.10 6.95 -1.12
CA MET A 77 5.80 6.45 0.23
C MET A 77 6.87 5.51 0.75
N VAL A 78 6.95 5.44 2.07
CA VAL A 78 7.67 4.38 2.78
C VAL A 78 6.66 3.57 3.57
N VAL A 79 6.65 2.25 3.39
CA VAL A 79 5.79 1.32 4.13
C VAL A 79 6.67 0.33 4.88
N ALA A 80 6.37 0.09 6.16
CA ALA A 80 7.06 -0.92 6.95
C ALA A 80 6.12 -1.60 7.95
N PHE A 81 6.43 -2.83 8.38
CA PHE A 81 5.70 -3.46 9.50
C PHE A 81 6.01 -2.80 10.84
N ARG A 82 7.23 -2.30 10.99
CA ARG A 82 7.65 -1.39 12.07
C ARG A 82 8.48 -0.28 11.48
N LEU A 83 8.05 0.96 11.65
CA LEU A 83 8.74 2.13 11.10
C LEU A 83 9.51 2.85 12.21
N GLU A 84 10.74 2.39 12.46
CA GLU A 84 11.65 2.88 13.49
C GLU A 84 12.95 3.50 12.89
N PRO A 85 12.90 4.25 11.78
CA PRO A 85 14.10 4.63 11.05
C PRO A 85 14.95 5.61 11.86
N THR A 86 16.27 5.47 11.79
CA THR A 86 17.18 6.51 12.32
C THR A 86 16.99 7.83 11.57
N GLN A 87 16.64 7.74 10.28
CA GLN A 87 16.29 8.88 9.44
C GLN A 87 15.36 8.42 8.33
N LEU A 88 14.28 9.18 8.10
CA LEU A 88 13.36 8.97 7.00
C LEU A 88 13.31 10.21 6.11
N ARG A 89 13.46 10.01 4.80
CA ARG A 89 13.36 11.08 3.80
C ARG A 89 12.38 10.70 2.72
N ILE A 90 11.58 11.67 2.31
CA ILE A 90 10.69 11.57 1.15
C ILE A 90 10.93 12.82 0.31
N ALA A 91 11.38 12.65 -0.93
CA ALA A 91 11.86 13.75 -1.77
C ALA A 91 12.87 14.63 -1.01
N ASN A 92 12.57 15.91 -0.82
CA ASN A 92 13.43 16.87 -0.12
C ASN A 92 13.08 17.01 1.38
N HIS A 93 12.08 16.26 1.86
CA HIS A 93 11.60 16.34 3.23
C HIS A 93 12.31 15.33 4.12
N ILE A 94 12.72 15.77 5.30
CA ILE A 94 13.42 14.93 6.28
C ILE A 94 12.55 14.84 7.53
N SER A 95 12.33 13.62 7.99
CA SER A 95 11.67 13.31 9.25
C SER A 95 12.58 12.48 10.14
N ARG A 96 12.54 12.79 11.43
CA ARG A 96 13.12 11.98 12.50
C ARG A 96 11.98 11.57 13.42
N PRO A 97 11.83 10.28 13.75
CA PRO A 97 10.86 9.87 14.76
C PRO A 97 11.11 10.65 16.06
N PRO A 98 10.06 11.10 16.76
CA PRO A 98 10.18 11.66 18.10
C PRO A 98 10.83 10.65 19.04
N GLU A 99 11.68 11.14 19.95
CA GLU A 99 12.33 10.29 20.95
C GLU A 99 11.28 9.70 21.92
N GLY A 100 11.39 8.40 22.23
CA GLY A 100 10.49 7.72 23.17
C GLY A 100 9.14 7.23 22.60
N MET A 101 8.95 7.22 21.29
CA MET A 101 7.75 6.65 20.67
C MET A 101 7.66 5.14 20.93
N ILE A 102 6.49 4.67 21.35
CA ILE A 102 6.22 3.24 21.52
C ILE A 102 6.10 2.63 20.11
N PRO A 103 6.86 1.56 19.79
CA PRO A 103 6.74 0.88 18.51
C PRO A 103 5.30 0.51 18.17
N ALA A 104 4.87 0.85 16.96
CA ALA A 104 3.57 0.41 16.48
C ALA A 104 3.52 -1.12 16.40
N LYS A 105 2.38 -1.70 16.80
CA LYS A 105 2.12 -3.15 16.66
C LYS A 105 1.57 -3.53 15.29
N GLN A 106 1.36 -2.54 14.42
CA GLN A 106 0.74 -2.67 13.11
C GLN A 106 1.61 -1.99 12.06
N PRO A 107 1.49 -2.37 10.78
CA PRO A 107 2.24 -1.72 9.73
C PRO A 107 1.90 -0.23 9.64
N GLU A 108 2.87 0.55 9.20
CA GLU A 108 2.79 2.01 9.11
C GLU A 108 3.19 2.47 7.71
N VAL A 109 2.68 3.64 7.34
CA VAL A 109 3.00 4.32 6.09
C VAL A 109 3.44 5.75 6.38
N ALA A 110 4.65 6.08 5.94
CA ALA A 110 5.13 7.45 5.88
C ALA A 110 4.86 8.03 4.49
N ARG A 111 4.31 9.24 4.44
CA ARG A 111 4.05 10.02 3.22
C ARG A 111 4.06 11.51 3.50
N ILE A 112 4.15 12.32 2.46
CA ILE A 112 3.97 13.77 2.60
C ILE A 112 2.48 14.11 2.60
N LYS A 113 2.03 14.86 3.60
CA LYS A 113 0.73 15.52 3.66
C LYS A 113 0.96 16.98 4.03
N ASN A 114 0.41 17.91 3.25
CA ASN A 114 0.54 19.35 3.49
C ASN A 114 2.00 19.81 3.68
N GLY A 115 2.93 19.23 2.91
CA GLY A 115 4.36 19.55 2.97
C GLY A 115 5.10 19.01 4.20
N VAL A 116 4.48 18.13 4.99
CA VAL A 116 5.10 17.49 6.15
C VAL A 116 5.02 15.98 6.03
N VAL A 117 6.10 15.30 6.40
CA VAL A 117 6.11 13.84 6.47
C VAL A 117 5.25 13.39 7.65
N THR A 118 4.17 12.68 7.35
CA THR A 118 3.23 12.11 8.32
C THR A 118 3.37 10.59 8.31
N ILE A 119 3.33 9.98 9.49
CA ILE A 119 3.33 8.52 9.69
C ILE A 119 1.95 8.14 10.21
N GLU A 120 1.31 7.19 9.54
CA GLU A 120 -0.03 6.71 9.88
C GLU A 120 -0.06 5.19 9.88
N ALA A 121 -0.99 4.61 10.63
CA ALA A 121 -1.31 3.19 10.54
C ALA A 121 -1.70 2.82 9.10
N TYR A 122 -1.16 1.71 8.61
CA TYR A 122 -1.63 1.12 7.37
C TYR A 122 -2.99 0.45 7.61
N VAL A 123 -4.02 0.93 6.90
CA VAL A 123 -5.37 0.37 6.96
C VAL A 123 -5.60 -0.50 5.70
N PRO A 124 -5.71 -1.83 5.84
CA PRO A 124 -6.07 -2.71 4.72
C PRO A 124 -7.42 -2.30 4.13
N GLY A 125 -7.52 -2.22 2.80
CA GLY A 125 -8.73 -1.74 2.13
C GLY A 125 -9.01 -0.24 2.27
N GLY A 126 -8.18 0.49 3.04
CA GLY A 126 -8.19 1.93 3.07
C GLY A 126 -7.65 2.49 1.77
N GLU A 127 -8.52 3.12 0.98
CA GLU A 127 -8.10 3.90 -0.18
C GLU A 127 -7.17 5.03 0.28
N ARG A 128 -6.16 5.39 -0.51
CA ARG A 128 -5.19 6.44 -0.11
C ARG A 128 -5.97 7.74 0.17
N ALA A 129 -6.13 8.11 1.44
CA ALA A 129 -6.71 9.41 1.80
C ALA A 129 -5.84 10.53 1.18
N GLY A 130 -6.35 11.16 0.13
CA GLY A 130 -5.67 12.19 -0.66
C GLY A 130 -5.45 11.87 -2.15
N ASN A 131 -5.80 10.67 -2.62
CA ASN A 131 -5.81 10.39 -4.06
C ASN A 131 -6.82 9.28 -4.32
N ALA A 132 -7.78 9.51 -5.23
CA ALA A 132 -8.42 8.41 -5.96
C ALA A 132 -7.31 7.43 -6.38
N PRO A 133 -7.57 6.11 -6.44
CA PRO A 133 -6.53 5.18 -6.83
C PRO A 133 -5.86 5.72 -8.09
N ARG A 134 -4.53 5.81 -8.11
CA ARG A 134 -3.86 6.17 -9.38
C ARG A 134 -4.13 5.10 -10.47
N PHE A 135 -4.73 3.99 -10.05
CA PHE A 135 -5.33 2.91 -10.84
C PHE A 135 -6.86 2.92 -10.76
N ALA A 136 -7.50 4.05 -10.47
CA ALA A 136 -8.96 4.17 -10.52
C ALA A 136 -9.38 3.80 -11.93
N LEU A 137 -9.88 2.57 -12.03
CA LEU A 137 -10.58 2.06 -13.19
C LEU A 137 -11.78 2.98 -13.34
N SER A 138 -11.64 4.05 -14.12
CA SER A 138 -12.79 4.83 -14.51
C SER A 138 -13.55 3.95 -15.49
N PRO A 139 -14.76 3.45 -15.17
CA PRO A 139 -15.57 2.83 -16.20
C PRO A 139 -15.83 3.89 -17.26
N LYS A 140 -15.39 3.64 -18.50
CA LYS A 140 -15.72 4.52 -19.60
C LYS A 140 -17.23 4.48 -19.79
N GLY A 141 -17.86 5.64 -19.60
CA GLY A 141 -19.00 6.11 -20.38
C GLY A 141 -20.22 5.19 -20.42
N GLY A 142 -21.18 5.50 -19.56
CA GLY A 142 -22.56 5.09 -19.69
C GLY A 142 -23.32 5.63 -18.50
N GLN A 143 -23.91 6.81 -18.63
CA GLN A 143 -24.99 7.17 -17.71
C GLN A 143 -26.02 6.04 -17.81
N PRO A 144 -26.48 5.43 -16.71
CA PRO A 144 -27.61 4.53 -16.82
C PRO A 144 -28.77 5.38 -17.33
N GLU A 145 -29.19 5.05 -18.54
CA GLU A 145 -30.39 5.58 -19.17
C GLU A 145 -31.53 5.42 -18.16
N ARG A 146 -32.24 6.51 -17.87
CA ARG A 146 -33.49 6.45 -17.11
C ARG A 146 -34.49 5.66 -17.94
N GLU A 147 -34.61 4.36 -17.72
CA GLU A 147 -35.81 3.64 -18.10
C GLU A 147 -36.87 3.83 -17.01
N GLU A 148 -37.91 4.54 -17.41
CA GLU A 148 -39.20 4.64 -16.76
C GLU A 148 -39.73 3.25 -16.41
N TRP A 149 -39.82 2.94 -15.12
CA TRP A 149 -40.62 1.84 -14.64
C TRP A 149 -42.11 2.20 -14.80
N ARG A 150 -42.66 1.96 -15.99
CA ARG A 150 -44.11 1.79 -16.16
C ARG A 150 -44.52 0.43 -15.58
N GLY A 151 -44.98 0.49 -14.33
CA GLY A 151 -46.05 -0.35 -13.78
C GLY A 151 -45.86 -1.87 -13.80
N ALA A 152 -45.65 -2.45 -12.61
CA ALA A 152 -46.28 -3.70 -12.24
C ALA A 152 -46.51 -3.71 -10.72
N SER A 153 -47.78 -3.63 -10.36
CA SER A 153 -48.36 -3.93 -9.05
C SER A 153 -47.99 -5.34 -8.59
N GLY A 154 -47.65 -5.49 -7.30
CA GLY A 154 -47.52 -6.80 -6.66
C GLY A 154 -47.01 -6.67 -5.23
N GLU A 155 -47.88 -7.00 -4.28
CA GLU A 155 -47.73 -6.90 -2.83
C GLU A 155 -46.71 -7.90 -2.27
N GLY A 156 -46.14 -7.59 -1.09
CA GLY A 156 -45.93 -8.60 -0.05
C GLY A 156 -44.51 -8.86 0.47
N GLN A 157 -44.40 -8.70 1.80
CA GLN A 157 -43.54 -9.41 2.76
C GLN A 157 -42.11 -8.88 3.03
N GLU A 158 -42.00 -8.15 4.15
CA GLU A 158 -40.78 -7.99 4.93
C GLU A 158 -40.34 -9.35 5.51
N ASP A 159 -39.04 -9.68 5.50
CA ASP A 159 -38.49 -10.72 6.37
C ASP A 159 -37.00 -10.47 6.74
N VAL A 160 -36.82 -10.00 7.98
CA VAL A 160 -35.89 -10.42 9.05
C VAL A 160 -34.41 -10.78 8.70
N LEU A 161 -33.49 -9.96 9.23
CA LEU A 161 -32.07 -10.29 9.45
C LEU A 161 -31.88 -11.33 10.58
N PRO A 162 -30.92 -12.26 10.46
CA PRO A 162 -29.94 -12.43 11.54
C PRO A 162 -28.53 -12.73 10.97
N GLY A 163 -27.40 -12.55 11.66
CA GLY A 163 -27.10 -12.25 13.04
C GLY A 163 -25.58 -12.33 13.27
N LYS A 164 -25.15 -11.49 14.21
CA LYS A 164 -23.92 -11.43 15.01
C LYS A 164 -22.74 -12.41 14.77
N PHE A 165 -21.57 -11.77 14.74
CA PHE A 165 -20.25 -12.29 15.15
C PHE A 165 -20.30 -13.13 16.42
N ASN A 166 -19.55 -14.23 16.43
CA ASN A 166 -18.98 -14.80 17.65
C ASN A 166 -17.57 -15.35 17.36
N GLY A 167 -16.62 -15.01 18.23
CA GLY A 167 -15.25 -15.51 18.17
C GLY A 167 -15.11 -16.95 18.65
N GLY A 168 -13.94 -17.54 18.40
CA GLY A 168 -13.57 -18.87 18.90
C GLY A 168 -12.46 -19.52 18.10
N GLU A 169 -11.23 -19.29 18.55
CA GLU A 169 -10.11 -20.24 18.76
C GLU A 169 -9.87 -21.41 17.77
N ASP A 170 -8.63 -21.43 17.28
CA ASP A 170 -7.71 -22.56 17.03
C ASP A 170 -8.21 -23.83 16.33
N LYS A 171 -7.48 -24.19 15.25
CA LYS A 171 -7.26 -25.59 14.87
C LYS A 171 -5.95 -25.79 14.09
N GLU A 172 -5.20 -26.75 14.62
CA GLU A 172 -3.93 -27.31 14.18
C GLU A 172 -3.92 -27.78 12.71
N TRP A 173 -2.75 -27.69 12.08
CA TRP A 173 -2.46 -28.38 10.82
C TRP A 173 -1.64 -29.64 11.08
N VAL A 174 -2.30 -30.81 11.17
CA VAL A 174 -1.62 -32.09 10.92
C VAL A 174 -1.72 -32.37 9.42
N LYS A 175 -0.58 -32.36 8.72
CA LYS A 175 -0.45 -33.02 7.42
C LYS A 175 0.54 -34.16 7.54
N SER A 176 -0.01 -35.36 7.41
CA SER A 176 0.68 -36.60 7.11
C SER A 176 1.56 -36.47 5.87
N LEU A 177 2.79 -36.99 5.91
CA LEU A 177 3.44 -37.57 4.73
C LEU A 177 4.37 -38.71 5.15
N SER A 178 4.05 -39.88 4.58
CA SER A 178 4.85 -41.09 4.28
C SER A 178 5.63 -41.79 5.39
#